data_AF-A0A5D6XS63-F1
#
_entry.id   AF-A0A5D6XS63-F1
#
_cell.length_a   1.000
_cell.length_b   1.000
_cell.length_c   1.000
_cell.angle_alpha   90.00
_cell.angle_beta   90.00
_cell.angle_gamma   90.00
#
_symmetry.space_group_name_H-M   'P 1'
#
loop_
_entity.id
_entity.type
_entity.pdbx_description
1 polymer ?
#
loop_
_entity_poly.entity_id
_entity_poly.type
_entity_poly.pdbx_seq_one_letter_code
_entity_poly.pdbx_strand_id
1 'polypeptide(L)'
;MIPRILWHMGSGILRRHLTKPKPGALLHYPGVWKSRAGLLDCALGAKLPENAYFRNMELAIWYGCGLQGILHACAKKHWYFVFGSQGIRHYKDIRAGQAFEVHTQNIYWDDTWFFLFAQFKCPDTGEVFADGLSRVMLRHGRSPVDSRELYALMGVHDIADKTGVPGVVAQFLDWDAAAEASMKATADANARAYAGSARPPFLSAHSMNLPFPSSRVKEEAI
;
A
#
# COMPACT_ATOMS: atom_id res chain seq x y z
N MET A 1 -6.61 -13.17 -3.40
CA MET A 1 -6.43 -11.80 -2.88
C MET A 1 -7.72 -10.99 -2.93
N ILE A 2 -8.37 -10.88 -4.09
CA ILE A 2 -9.62 -10.10 -4.30
C ILE A 2 -10.72 -10.42 -3.27
N PRO A 3 -11.04 -11.70 -2.94
CA PRO A 3 -12.08 -11.99 -1.95
C PRO A 3 -11.78 -11.40 -0.55
N ARG A 4 -10.51 -11.37 -0.14
CA ARG A 4 -10.10 -10.77 1.15
C ARG A 4 -10.24 -9.26 1.13
N ILE A 5 -9.89 -8.61 0.02
CA ILE A 5 -10.08 -7.16 -0.14
C ILE A 5 -11.57 -6.83 -0.03
N LEU A 6 -12.44 -7.53 -0.76
CA LEU A 6 -13.89 -7.30 -0.72
C LEU A 6 -14.46 -7.55 0.69
N TRP A 7 -14.01 -8.59 1.39
CA TRP A 7 -14.40 -8.84 2.77
C TRP A 7 -13.99 -7.71 3.72
N HIS A 8 -12.74 -7.25 3.66
CA HIS A 8 -12.26 -6.19 4.55
C HIS A 8 -12.89 -4.82 4.23
N MET A 9 -13.13 -4.56 2.94
CA MET A 9 -13.91 -3.41 2.49
C MET A 9 -15.35 -3.45 3.02
N GLY A 10 -16.05 -4.56 2.80
CA GLY A 10 -17.44 -4.77 3.20
C GLY A 10 -17.63 -4.80 4.71
N SER A 11 -16.71 -5.42 5.46
CA SER A 11 -16.73 -5.42 6.93
C SER A 11 -16.51 -4.02 7.51
N GLY A 12 -15.67 -3.17 6.88
CA GLY A 12 -15.55 -1.76 7.24
C GLY A 12 -16.86 -1.01 7.07
N ILE A 13 -17.52 -1.19 5.91
CA ILE A 13 -18.85 -0.61 5.62
C ILE A 13 -19.90 -1.10 6.63
N LEU A 14 -19.97 -2.41 6.89
CA LEU A 14 -20.90 -3.00 7.83
C LEU A 14 -20.67 -2.45 9.24
N ARG A 15 -19.42 -2.38 9.70
CA ARG A 15 -19.07 -1.80 11.01
C ARG A 15 -19.51 -0.34 11.10
N ARG A 16 -19.35 0.45 10.03
CA ARG A 16 -19.84 1.84 9.98
C ARG A 16 -21.35 1.93 10.18
N HIS A 17 -22.11 1.03 9.56
CA HIS A 17 -23.56 0.98 9.71
C HIS A 17 -23.99 0.57 11.12
N LEU A 18 -23.31 -0.40 11.72
CA LEU A 18 -23.60 -0.89 13.08
C LEU A 18 -23.12 0.09 14.17
N THR A 19 -22.00 0.76 13.95
CA THR A 19 -21.38 1.70 14.89
C THR A 19 -20.81 2.86 14.10
N LYS A 20 -21.54 3.98 14.07
CA LYS A 20 -21.10 5.18 13.35
C LYS A 20 -19.78 5.68 13.96
N PRO A 21 -18.65 5.61 13.23
CA PRO A 21 -17.39 6.12 13.73
C PRO A 21 -17.44 7.65 13.75
N LYS A 22 -16.61 8.26 14.60
CA LYS A 22 -16.38 9.71 14.55
C LYS A 22 -15.82 10.06 13.16
N PRO A 23 -16.37 11.09 12.50
CA PRO A 23 -15.80 11.62 11.26
C PRO A 23 -14.34 11.98 11.47
N GLY A 24 -13.52 11.69 10.48
CA GLY A 24 -12.08 11.92 10.58
C GLY A 24 -11.29 11.50 9.37
N ALA A 25 -11.86 10.76 8.40
CA ALA A 25 -11.25 10.46 7.11
C ALA A 25 -9.81 9.88 7.19
N LEU A 26 -9.53 9.09 8.24
CA LEU A 26 -8.19 8.60 8.59
C LEU A 26 -7.16 9.69 8.93
N LEU A 27 -7.57 10.96 9.04
CA LEU A 27 -6.73 12.09 9.41
C LEU A 27 -6.67 12.27 10.93
N HIS A 28 -7.82 12.44 11.59
CA HIS A 28 -7.87 12.68 13.04
C HIS A 28 -7.67 11.43 13.89
N TYR A 29 -8.11 10.29 13.38
CA TYR A 29 -8.08 9.03 14.10
C TYR A 29 -7.53 7.92 13.19
N PRO A 30 -6.57 7.12 13.67
CA PRO A 30 -6.10 5.97 12.92
C PRO A 30 -7.23 4.95 12.72
N GLY A 31 -7.36 4.44 11.51
CA GLY A 31 -8.15 3.25 11.23
C GLY A 31 -7.45 2.04 11.83
N VAL A 32 -8.09 1.36 12.78
CA VAL A 32 -7.53 0.16 13.42
C VAL A 32 -8.11 -1.09 12.77
N TRP A 33 -7.26 -1.79 12.02
CA TRP A 33 -7.57 -3.09 11.45
C TRP A 33 -6.88 -4.18 12.25
N LYS A 34 -7.61 -5.24 12.62
CA LYS A 34 -7.10 -6.33 13.47
C LYS A 34 -6.98 -7.60 12.65
N SER A 35 -5.89 -8.34 12.86
CA SER A 35 -5.65 -9.61 12.17
C SER A 35 -4.74 -10.53 13.00
N ARG A 36 -4.56 -11.76 12.49
CA ARG A 36 -3.62 -12.74 12.99
C ARG A 36 -2.83 -13.29 11.81
N ALA A 37 -1.53 -13.48 11.99
CA ALA A 37 -0.67 -14.05 10.95
C ALA A 37 -1.03 -15.52 10.74
N GLY A 38 -1.89 -15.83 9.76
CA GLY A 38 -2.24 -17.22 9.45
C GLY A 38 -1.07 -18.00 8.86
N LEU A 39 -1.13 -19.34 8.92
CA LEU A 39 -0.10 -20.21 8.33
C LEU A 39 0.10 -19.95 6.83
N LEU A 40 -1.01 -19.77 6.10
CA LEU A 40 -0.98 -19.43 4.67
C LEU A 40 -0.45 -18.00 4.44
N ASP A 41 -0.67 -17.08 5.37
CA ASP A 41 -0.10 -15.73 5.29
C ASP A 41 1.42 -15.74 5.48
N CYS A 42 1.94 -16.71 6.25
CA CYS A 42 3.36 -16.92 6.50
C CYS A 42 4.05 -17.84 5.46
N ALA A 43 3.36 -18.21 4.38
CA ALA A 43 3.84 -19.19 3.40
C ALA A 43 4.31 -20.52 4.05
N LEU A 44 3.57 -20.97 5.09
CA LEU A 44 3.90 -22.12 5.94
C LEU A 44 5.22 -22.00 6.73
N GLY A 45 5.83 -20.81 6.74
CA GLY A 45 7.00 -20.49 7.55
C GLY A 45 6.66 -20.04 8.97
N ALA A 46 7.71 -19.80 9.76
CA ALA A 46 7.60 -19.36 11.16
C ALA A 46 7.24 -17.87 11.33
N LYS A 47 7.41 -17.06 10.27
CA LYS A 47 7.20 -15.62 10.31
C LYS A 47 6.50 -15.11 9.06
N LEU A 48 5.92 -13.93 9.19
CA LEU A 48 5.27 -13.22 8.09
C LEU A 48 6.35 -12.73 7.08
N PRO A 49 6.27 -13.10 5.79
CA PRO A 49 7.18 -12.61 4.77
C PRO A 49 6.89 -11.15 4.42
N GLU A 50 7.88 -10.45 3.86
CA GLU A 50 7.81 -9.02 3.54
C GLU A 50 6.61 -8.65 2.66
N ASN A 51 6.35 -9.43 1.61
CA ASN A 51 5.22 -9.22 0.72
C ASN A 51 3.85 -9.30 1.43
N ALA A 52 3.77 -10.05 2.54
CA ALA A 52 2.56 -10.14 3.32
C ALA A 52 2.35 -8.88 4.18
N TYR A 53 3.39 -8.15 4.58
CA TYR A 53 3.20 -6.85 5.23
C TYR A 53 2.54 -5.84 4.29
N PHE A 54 2.99 -5.72 3.04
CA PHE A 54 2.35 -4.86 2.03
C PHE A 54 0.88 -5.25 1.82
N ARG A 55 0.59 -6.54 1.67
CA ARG A 55 -0.79 -7.04 1.57
C ARG A 55 -1.64 -6.64 2.77
N ASN A 56 -1.13 -6.82 3.99
CA ASN A 56 -1.86 -6.48 5.22
C ASN A 56 -2.06 -4.97 5.36
N MET A 57 -1.08 -4.16 4.95
CA MET A 57 -1.18 -2.71 4.88
C MET A 57 -2.31 -2.27 3.95
N GLU A 58 -2.39 -2.83 2.74
CA GLU A 58 -3.49 -2.55 1.81
C GLU A 58 -4.85 -2.97 2.35
N LEU A 59 -4.95 -4.15 2.97
CA LEU A 59 -6.20 -4.60 3.59
C LEU A 59 -6.66 -3.65 4.70
N ALA A 60 -5.73 -3.13 5.51
CA ALA A 60 -6.02 -2.15 6.55
C ALA A 60 -6.50 -0.82 5.96
N ILE A 61 -5.90 -0.36 4.86
CA ILE A 61 -6.34 0.84 4.13
C ILE A 61 -7.77 0.65 3.61
N TRP A 62 -8.07 -0.45 2.91
CA TRP A 62 -9.41 -0.71 2.38
C TRP A 62 -10.47 -0.83 3.48
N TYR A 63 -10.13 -1.46 4.59
CA TYR A 63 -10.97 -1.50 5.77
C TYR A 63 -11.25 -0.10 6.33
N GLY A 64 -10.20 0.70 6.53
CA GLY A 64 -10.29 2.08 7.00
C GLY A 64 -11.14 2.96 6.09
N CYS A 65 -10.98 2.82 4.77
CA CYS A 65 -11.80 3.53 3.79
C CYS A 65 -13.28 3.16 3.88
N GLY A 66 -13.60 1.87 4.06
CA GLY A 66 -14.98 1.40 4.25
C GLY A 66 -15.58 1.93 5.55
N LEU A 67 -14.84 1.84 6.65
CA LEU A 67 -15.26 2.31 7.97
C LEU A 67 -15.54 3.82 7.98
N GLN A 68 -14.63 4.61 7.42
CA GLN A 68 -14.76 6.06 7.40
C GLN A 68 -15.80 6.54 6.38
N GLY A 69 -16.25 5.70 5.44
CA GLY A 69 -17.22 6.07 4.40
C GLY A 69 -16.58 6.69 3.16
N ILE A 70 -15.26 6.68 3.09
CA ILE A 70 -14.46 7.19 1.96
C ILE A 70 -14.86 6.47 0.66
N LEU A 71 -15.11 5.16 0.71
CA LEU A 71 -15.52 4.40 -0.47
C LEU A 71 -16.83 4.89 -1.07
N HIS A 72 -17.78 5.27 -0.22
CA HIS A 72 -19.06 5.82 -0.67
C HIS A 72 -18.87 7.18 -1.32
N ALA A 73 -18.03 8.04 -0.75
CA ALA A 73 -17.69 9.35 -1.32
C ALA A 73 -17.00 9.19 -2.69
N CYS A 74 -16.00 8.29 -2.79
CA CYS A 74 -15.31 7.98 -4.03
C CYS A 74 -16.28 7.45 -5.09
N ALA A 75 -17.16 6.51 -4.74
CA ALA A 75 -18.15 5.97 -5.67
C ALA A 75 -19.11 7.06 -6.19
N LYS A 76 -19.63 7.92 -5.30
CA LYS A 76 -20.55 9.01 -5.65
C LYS A 76 -19.93 10.06 -6.57
N LYS A 77 -18.62 10.31 -6.42
CA LYS A 77 -17.87 11.30 -7.19
C LYS A 77 -17.08 10.70 -8.36
N HIS A 78 -17.21 9.39 -8.60
CA HIS A 78 -16.42 8.65 -9.59
C HIS A 78 -14.91 8.83 -9.41
N TRP A 79 -14.46 8.92 -8.16
CA TRP A 79 -13.06 9.01 -7.81
C TRP A 79 -12.47 7.63 -7.55
N TYR A 80 -11.17 7.50 -7.82
CA TYR A 80 -10.42 6.30 -7.50
C TYR A 80 -9.02 6.65 -7.00
N PHE A 81 -8.45 5.75 -6.20
CA PHE A 81 -7.11 5.89 -5.65
C PHE A 81 -6.06 5.34 -6.60
N VAL A 82 -4.94 6.03 -6.69
CA VAL A 82 -3.73 5.54 -7.35
C VAL A 82 -2.61 5.55 -6.32
N PHE A 83 -2.05 4.37 -6.06
CA PHE A 83 -0.88 4.21 -5.21
C PHE A 83 0.36 4.44 -6.06
N GLY A 84 1.14 5.46 -5.72
CA GLY A 84 2.36 5.80 -6.44
C GLY A 84 3.54 4.96 -5.95
N SER A 85 3.75 4.95 -4.64
CA SER A 85 4.82 4.18 -4.02
C SER A 85 4.45 3.77 -2.60
N GLN A 86 5.08 2.69 -2.16
CA GLN A 86 4.89 2.13 -0.84
C GLN A 86 6.23 1.65 -0.31
N GLY A 87 6.48 1.85 0.98
CA GLY A 87 7.69 1.41 1.66
C GLY A 87 7.36 0.87 3.04
N ILE A 88 8.13 -0.11 3.50
CA ILE A 88 7.98 -0.71 4.83
C ILE A 88 9.33 -0.74 5.52
N ARG A 89 9.38 -0.24 6.75
CA ARG A 89 10.50 -0.39 7.67
C ARG A 89 10.14 -1.48 8.70
N HIS A 90 10.93 -2.55 8.70
CA HIS A 90 10.77 -3.65 9.64
C HIS A 90 11.62 -3.42 10.89
N TYR A 91 11.04 -3.67 12.07
CA TYR A 91 11.75 -3.65 13.34
C TYR A 91 11.80 -5.04 13.97
N LYS A 92 10.66 -5.76 13.96
CA LYS A 92 10.49 -7.06 14.60
C LYS A 92 9.58 -7.96 13.76
N ASP A 93 9.91 -9.24 13.73
CA ASP A 93 9.17 -10.24 12.98
C ASP A 93 7.84 -10.58 13.66
N ILE A 94 6.74 -10.52 12.91
CA ILE A 94 5.45 -11.10 13.30
C ILE A 94 5.50 -12.61 13.07
N ARG A 95 5.34 -13.39 14.15
CA ARG A 95 5.37 -14.86 14.10
C ARG A 95 4.05 -15.44 13.60
N ALA A 96 4.10 -16.64 13.05
CA ALA A 96 2.90 -17.40 12.70
C ALA A 96 1.98 -17.57 13.92
N GLY A 97 0.68 -17.32 13.72
CA GLY A 97 -0.32 -17.33 14.77
C GLY A 97 -0.33 -16.09 15.66
N GLN A 98 0.59 -15.14 15.52
CA GLN A 98 0.63 -13.94 16.34
C GLN A 98 -0.46 -12.93 15.93
N ALA A 99 -1.16 -12.37 16.92
CA ALA A 99 -2.13 -11.30 16.70
C ALA A 99 -1.40 -9.97 16.52
N PHE A 100 -1.91 -9.14 15.61
CA PHE A 100 -1.41 -7.80 15.39
C PHE A 100 -2.53 -6.85 14.93
N GLU A 101 -2.31 -5.57 15.14
CA GLU A 101 -3.17 -4.50 14.65
C GLU A 101 -2.39 -3.63 13.67
N VAL A 102 -3.06 -3.15 12.63
CA VAL A 102 -2.52 -2.15 11.71
C VAL A 102 -3.29 -0.86 11.93
N HIS A 103 -2.56 0.17 12.36
CA HIS A 103 -3.07 1.51 12.64
C HIS A 103 -2.75 2.40 11.46
N THR A 104 -3.74 2.67 10.62
CA THR A 104 -3.56 3.46 9.39
C THR A 104 -4.04 4.88 9.58
N GLN A 105 -3.16 5.86 9.38
CA GLN A 105 -3.48 7.28 9.51
C GLN A 105 -2.86 8.08 8.36
N ASN A 106 -3.57 9.10 7.91
CA ASN A 106 -3.02 10.12 7.04
C ASN A 106 -2.16 11.08 7.86
N ILE A 107 -0.88 11.14 7.56
CA ILE A 107 0.08 11.95 8.33
C ILE A 107 0.50 13.23 7.60
N TYR A 108 0.25 13.31 6.29
CA TYR A 108 0.62 14.45 5.47
C TYR A 108 -0.11 14.42 4.13
N TRP A 109 -0.34 15.60 3.55
CA TRP A 109 -0.82 15.74 2.19
C TRP A 109 -0.21 16.98 1.53
N ASP A 110 0.05 16.87 0.24
CA ASP A 110 0.35 17.97 -0.64
C ASP A 110 -0.84 18.26 -1.57
N ASP A 111 -0.61 18.96 -2.68
CA ASP A 111 -1.67 19.36 -3.60
C ASP A 111 -2.12 18.21 -4.52
N THR A 112 -1.33 17.14 -4.62
CA THR A 112 -1.55 15.99 -5.50
C THR A 112 -1.65 14.67 -4.74
N TRP A 113 -0.83 14.50 -3.71
CA TRP A 113 -0.64 13.27 -2.96
C TRP A 113 -1.02 13.44 -1.50
N PHE A 114 -1.43 12.34 -0.89
CA PHE A 114 -1.51 12.20 0.55
C PHE A 114 -0.80 10.93 1.00
N PHE A 115 -0.33 10.94 2.23
CA PHE A 115 0.60 9.95 2.76
C PHE A 115 -0.08 9.21 3.91
N LEU A 116 -0.36 7.93 3.66
CA LEU A 116 -0.92 7.03 4.65
C LEU A 116 0.22 6.30 5.36
N PHE A 117 0.32 6.53 6.65
CA PHE A 117 1.20 5.79 7.55
C PHE A 117 0.44 4.62 8.16
N ALA A 118 1.05 3.44 8.15
CA ALA A 118 0.48 2.21 8.68
C ALA A 118 1.43 1.62 9.72
N GLN A 119 1.01 1.59 10.98
CA GLN A 119 1.83 1.05 12.06
C GLN A 119 1.34 -0.33 12.49
N PHE A 120 2.20 -1.34 12.41
CA PHE A 120 1.93 -2.70 12.84
C PHE A 120 2.26 -2.84 14.32
N LYS A 121 1.26 -3.11 15.16
CA LYS A 121 1.39 -3.17 16.62
C LYS A 121 0.94 -4.50 17.19
N CYS A 122 1.56 -4.89 18.31
CA CYS A 122 1.00 -5.90 19.19
C CYS A 122 -0.24 -5.32 19.91
N PRO A 123 -1.40 -5.99 19.86
CA PRO A 123 -2.59 -5.52 20.58
C PRO A 123 -2.40 -5.51 22.10
N ASP A 124 -1.58 -6.42 22.64
CA ASP A 124 -1.44 -6.63 24.07
C ASP A 124 -0.37 -5.72 24.68
N THR A 125 0.78 -5.58 24.01
CA THR A 125 1.94 -4.82 24.53
C THR A 125 2.08 -3.42 23.91
N GLY A 126 1.39 -3.14 22.79
CA GLY A 126 1.58 -1.92 22.01
C GLY A 126 2.90 -1.85 21.24
N GLU A 127 3.73 -2.90 21.32
CA GLU A 127 5.02 -2.99 20.66
C GLU A 127 4.89 -2.89 19.13
N VAL A 128 5.77 -2.10 18.51
CA VAL A 128 5.76 -1.87 17.06
C VAL A 128 6.60 -2.94 16.36
N PHE A 129 5.98 -3.65 15.41
CA PHE A 129 6.64 -4.64 14.56
C PHE A 129 7.23 -4.02 13.29
N ALA A 130 6.47 -3.15 12.64
CA ALA A 130 6.85 -2.50 11.39
C ALA A 130 6.07 -1.19 11.21
N ASP A 131 6.66 -0.28 10.46
CA ASP A 131 5.99 0.91 9.95
C ASP A 131 5.92 0.84 8.43
N GLY A 132 4.79 1.20 7.85
CA GLY A 132 4.57 1.32 6.42
C GLY A 132 4.19 2.74 6.04
N LEU A 133 4.64 3.20 4.89
CA LEU A 133 4.20 4.46 4.30
C LEU A 133 3.72 4.21 2.87
N SER A 134 2.56 4.76 2.53
CA SER A 134 1.97 4.70 1.20
C SER A 134 1.72 6.11 0.68
N ARG A 135 2.26 6.42 -0.50
CA ARG A 135 1.97 7.65 -1.24
C ARG A 135 0.80 7.39 -2.18
N VAL A 136 -0.30 8.12 -1.97
CA VAL A 136 -1.57 7.89 -2.66
C VAL A 136 -2.10 9.19 -3.25
N MET A 137 -2.59 9.14 -4.49
CA MET A 137 -3.31 10.26 -5.11
C MET A 137 -4.76 9.87 -5.37
N LEU A 138 -5.64 10.87 -5.33
CA LEU A 138 -7.02 10.73 -5.74
C LEU A 138 -7.18 11.22 -7.18
N ARG A 139 -7.95 10.51 -8.00
CA ARG A 139 -8.19 10.89 -9.40
C ARG A 139 -9.67 10.86 -9.77
N HIS A 140 -10.02 11.75 -10.69
CA HIS A 140 -11.29 11.75 -11.42
C HIS A 140 -10.97 11.67 -12.91
N GLY A 141 -11.26 10.54 -13.56
CA GLY A 141 -10.83 10.29 -14.94
C GLY A 141 -9.31 10.43 -15.07
N ARG A 142 -8.83 11.37 -15.88
CA ARG A 142 -7.39 11.64 -16.07
C ARG A 142 -6.86 12.77 -15.20
N SER A 143 -7.68 13.43 -14.37
CA SER A 143 -7.24 14.58 -13.58
C SER A 143 -6.99 14.19 -12.13
N PRO A 144 -5.94 14.75 -11.47
CA PRO A 144 -5.80 14.65 -10.03
C PRO A 144 -6.94 15.39 -9.32
N VAL A 145 -7.31 14.93 -8.15
CA VAL A 145 -8.30 15.56 -7.26
C VAL A 145 -7.59 15.92 -5.96
N ASP A 146 -7.84 17.13 -5.47
CA ASP A 146 -7.30 17.57 -4.21
C ASP A 146 -7.88 16.73 -3.06
N SER A 147 -7.01 16.16 -2.23
CA SER A 147 -7.42 15.35 -1.07
C SER A 147 -8.28 16.12 -0.08
N ARG A 148 -8.18 17.46 -0.03
CA ARG A 148 -9.01 18.33 0.81
C ARG A 148 -10.49 18.28 0.45
N GLU A 149 -10.82 18.08 -0.83
CA GLU A 149 -12.21 17.90 -1.24
C GLU A 149 -12.80 16.63 -0.65
N LEU A 150 -12.01 15.55 -0.58
CA LEU A 150 -12.44 14.32 0.08
C LEU A 150 -12.68 14.59 1.57
N TYR A 151 -11.76 15.24 2.27
CA TYR A 151 -11.93 15.52 3.70
C TYR A 151 -13.17 16.37 3.98
N ALA A 152 -13.43 17.39 3.17
CA ALA A 152 -14.63 18.20 3.28
C ALA A 152 -15.92 17.37 3.09
N LEU A 153 -15.95 16.45 2.12
CA LEU A 153 -17.06 15.52 1.94
C LEU A 153 -17.25 14.55 3.11
N MET A 154 -16.16 14.26 3.82
CA MET A 154 -16.18 13.44 5.02
C MET A 154 -16.53 14.22 6.29
N GLY A 155 -16.87 15.50 6.18
CA GLY A 155 -17.23 16.37 7.30
C GLY A 155 -16.03 16.87 8.11
N VAL A 156 -14.83 16.88 7.50
CA VAL A 156 -13.60 17.37 8.11
C VAL A 156 -13.27 18.72 7.46
N HIS A 157 -13.55 19.80 8.18
CA HIS A 157 -13.44 21.18 7.66
C HIS A 157 -12.29 21.97 8.29
N ASP A 158 -11.92 21.66 9.53
CA ASP A 158 -10.88 22.37 10.30
C ASP A 158 -9.53 21.65 10.20
N ILE A 159 -9.06 21.46 8.98
CA ILE A 159 -7.76 20.84 8.75
C ILE A 159 -6.70 21.90 8.95
N ALA A 160 -5.86 21.72 9.97
CA ALA A 160 -4.73 22.60 10.20
C ALA A 160 -3.89 22.71 8.93
N ASP A 161 -3.44 23.92 8.62
CA ASP A 161 -2.54 24.16 7.50
C ASP A 161 -1.28 23.31 7.64
N LYS A 162 -0.67 23.01 6.48
CA LYS A 162 0.56 22.22 6.38
C LYS A 162 1.62 22.83 7.31
N THR A 163 1.82 22.25 8.47
CA THR A 163 3.11 22.33 9.16
C THR A 163 4.09 21.54 8.29
N GLY A 164 5.33 22.01 8.10
CA GLY A 164 6.23 21.50 7.05
C GLY A 164 6.33 19.97 6.96
N VAL A 165 6.79 19.47 5.82
CA VAL A 165 6.83 18.02 5.51
C VAL A 165 7.42 17.23 6.69
N PRO A 166 6.67 16.28 7.29
CA PRO A 166 7.18 15.47 8.40
C PRO A 166 8.45 14.72 8.00
N GLY A 167 9.41 14.61 8.92
CA GLY A 167 10.72 14.00 8.61
C GLY A 167 10.64 12.58 8.04
N VAL A 168 9.67 11.77 8.49
CA VAL A 168 9.41 10.43 7.93
C VAL A 168 8.94 10.46 6.47
N VAL A 169 8.15 11.48 6.10
CA VAL A 169 7.68 11.68 4.73
C VAL A 169 8.82 12.19 3.86
N ALA A 170 9.63 13.12 4.36
CA ALA A 170 10.81 13.61 3.65
C ALA A 170 11.79 12.46 3.32
N GLN A 171 12.15 11.64 4.32
CA GLN A 171 13.01 10.47 4.11
C GLN A 171 12.43 9.48 3.09
N PHE A 172 11.11 9.27 3.13
CA PHE A 172 10.44 8.41 2.17
C PHE A 172 10.49 8.98 0.74
N LEU A 173 10.29 10.28 0.57
CA LEU A 173 10.37 10.95 -0.73
C LEU A 173 11.80 10.92 -1.30
N ASP A 174 12.81 11.07 -0.44
CA ASP A 174 14.21 10.92 -0.86
C ASP A 174 14.49 9.51 -1.36
N TRP A 175 14.01 8.48 -0.63
CA TRP A 175 14.10 7.09 -1.07
C TRP A 175 13.35 6.83 -2.38
N ASP A 176 12.13 7.35 -2.51
CA ASP A 176 11.29 7.19 -3.71
C ASP A 176 11.95 7.80 -4.94
N ALA A 177 12.51 9.01 -4.82
CA ALA A 177 13.22 9.69 -5.90
C ALA A 177 14.49 8.92 -6.33
N ALA A 178 15.24 8.37 -5.36
CA ALA A 178 16.41 7.54 -5.65
C ALA A 178 16.02 6.23 -6.34
N ALA A 179 14.92 5.59 -5.91
CA ALA A 179 14.39 4.39 -6.53
C ALA A 179 13.93 4.64 -7.96
N GLU A 180 13.21 5.74 -8.23
CA GLU A 180 12.80 6.14 -9.57
C GLU A 180 14.01 6.33 -10.49
N ALA A 181 15.02 7.08 -10.04
CA ALA A 181 16.24 7.32 -10.81
C ALA A 181 16.96 5.99 -11.15
N SER A 182 17.09 5.09 -10.16
CA SER A 182 17.70 3.78 -10.36
C SER A 182 16.91 2.92 -11.35
N MET A 183 15.59 2.85 -11.20
CA MET A 183 14.73 2.05 -12.08
C MET A 183 14.75 2.56 -13.52
N LYS A 184 14.75 3.89 -13.71
CA LYS A 184 14.84 4.50 -15.04
C LYS A 184 16.18 4.21 -15.70
N ALA A 185 17.28 4.32 -14.96
CA ALA A 185 18.62 3.98 -15.48
C ALA A 185 18.70 2.51 -15.91
N THR A 186 18.16 1.59 -15.10
CA THR A 186 18.08 0.16 -15.45
C THR A 186 17.18 -0.07 -16.66
N ALA A 187 16.04 0.60 -16.75
CA ALA A 187 15.14 0.49 -17.90
C ALA A 187 15.81 0.96 -19.20
N ASP A 188 16.54 2.09 -19.16
CA ASP A 188 17.28 2.62 -20.30
C ASP A 188 18.42 1.67 -20.71
N ALA A 189 19.15 1.10 -19.75
CA ALA A 189 20.18 0.09 -20.01
C ALA A 189 19.59 -1.17 -20.66
N ASN A 190 18.50 -1.69 -20.11
CA ASN A 190 17.79 -2.85 -20.65
C ASN A 190 17.24 -2.57 -22.06
N ALA A 191 16.71 -1.37 -22.30
CA ALA A 191 16.21 -0.97 -23.62
C ALA A 191 17.34 -0.93 -24.66
N ARG A 192 18.53 -0.41 -24.30
CA ARG A 192 19.72 -0.43 -25.17
C ARG A 192 20.19 -1.86 -25.46
N ALA A 193 20.27 -2.69 -24.42
CA ALA A 193 20.65 -4.10 -24.58
C ALA A 193 19.66 -4.87 -25.47
N TYR A 194 18.36 -4.64 -25.29
CA TYR A 194 17.32 -5.24 -26.12
C TYR A 194 17.33 -4.74 -27.56
N ALA A 195 17.59 -3.46 -27.80
CA ALA A 195 17.71 -2.92 -29.15
C ALA A 195 18.87 -3.55 -29.94
N GLY A 196 19.93 -3.96 -29.23
CA GLY A 196 21.08 -4.68 -29.80
C GLY A 196 20.93 -6.20 -29.86
N SER A 197 19.88 -6.80 -29.29
CA SER A 197 19.73 -8.25 -29.23
C SER A 197 18.90 -8.81 -30.39
N ALA A 198 19.26 -10.03 -30.82
CA ALA A 198 18.47 -10.76 -31.79
C ALA A 198 17.10 -11.12 -31.17
N ARG A 199 16.00 -10.74 -31.83
CA ARG A 199 14.66 -11.08 -31.35
C ARG A 199 14.50 -12.59 -31.32
N PRO A 200 14.07 -13.18 -30.19
CA PRO A 200 13.80 -14.61 -30.13
C PRO A 200 12.71 -14.96 -31.16
N PRO A 201 12.82 -16.11 -31.85
CA PRO A 201 11.82 -16.54 -32.82
C PRO A 201 10.45 -16.74 -32.15
N PHE A 202 9.37 -16.67 -32.92
CA PHE A 202 7.99 -16.77 -32.40
C PHE A 202 7.73 -18.05 -31.58
N LEU A 203 8.43 -19.14 -31.90
CA LEU A 203 8.36 -20.42 -31.17
C LEU A 203 9.37 -20.52 -30.01
N SER A 204 9.89 -19.40 -29.55
CA SER A 204 10.86 -19.35 -28.48
C SER A 204 10.25 -19.77 -27.15
N ALA A 205 10.94 -20.68 -26.46
CA ALA A 205 10.66 -21.03 -25.08
C ALA A 205 10.76 -19.85 -24.10
N HIS A 206 11.38 -18.72 -24.50
CA HIS A 206 11.52 -17.52 -23.67
C HIS A 206 10.18 -16.88 -23.27
N SER A 207 9.10 -17.10 -24.02
CA SER A 207 7.75 -16.60 -23.71
C SER A 207 6.77 -17.71 -23.30
N MET A 208 7.27 -18.93 -23.08
CA MET A 208 6.44 -20.08 -22.70
C MET A 208 6.71 -20.47 -21.26
N ASN A 209 5.64 -20.62 -20.47
CA ASN A 209 5.73 -21.20 -19.13
C ASN A 209 5.91 -22.72 -19.24
N LEU A 210 7.12 -23.14 -19.61
CA LEU A 210 7.46 -24.55 -19.70
C LEU A 210 7.56 -25.15 -18.29
N PRO A 211 7.03 -26.36 -18.04
CA PRO A 211 7.12 -27.02 -16.73
C PRO A 211 8.53 -27.55 -16.43
N PHE A 212 9.50 -27.30 -17.31
CA PHE A 212 10.90 -27.69 -17.19
C PHE A 212 11.80 -26.53 -17.62
N PRO A 213 13.04 -26.46 -17.08
CA PRO A 213 13.96 -25.38 -17.42
C PRO A 213 14.29 -25.38 -18.92
N SER A 214 14.15 -24.21 -19.55
CA SER A 214 14.74 -23.97 -20.85
C SER A 214 16.26 -24.12 -20.75
N SER A 215 16.87 -24.91 -21.64
CA SER A 215 18.27 -25.35 -21.60
C SER A 215 19.33 -24.24 -21.78
N ARG A 216 18.94 -22.96 -21.68
CA ARG A 216 19.82 -21.78 -21.82
C ARG A 216 19.86 -20.84 -20.62
N VAL A 217 19.44 -21.26 -19.43
CA VAL A 217 19.76 -20.50 -18.21
C VAL A 217 21.07 -21.04 -17.63
N LYS A 218 22.18 -20.69 -18.25
CA LYS A 218 23.51 -20.71 -17.62
C LYS A 218 24.09 -19.30 -17.72
N GLU A 219 24.53 -18.78 -16.57
CA GLU A 219 25.26 -17.52 -16.35
C GLU A 219 24.41 -16.28 -16.68
N GLU A 220 24.03 -15.42 -15.73
CA GLU A 220 24.87 -14.68 -14.80
C GLU A 220 24.14 -14.46 -13.47
N ALA A 221 24.71 -14.97 -12.38
CA ALA A 221 24.39 -14.56 -11.02
C ALA A 221 25.69 -14.57 -10.21
N ILE A 222 26.36 -13.43 -10.20
CA ILE A 222 27.23 -12.96 -9.11
C ILE A 222 26.78 -11.55 -8.79
#